data_AF-A0A433QIM4-F1
#
_entry.id   AF-A0A433QIM4-F1
#
_cell.length_a   1.000
_cell.length_b   1.000
_cell.length_c   1.000
_cell.angle_alpha   90.00
_cell.angle_beta   90.00
_cell.angle_gamma   90.00
#
_symmetry.space_group_name_H-M   'P 1'
#
loop_
_entity.id
_entity.type
_entity.pdbx_description
1 polymer ?
#
loop_
_entity_poly.entity_id
_entity_poly.type
_entity_poly.pdbx_seq_one_letter_code
_entity_poly.pdbx_strand_id
1 'polypeptide(L)'
;MGVTCVIRWVDAKGMPTFSSIVDNVTKLLHGRHAGRWNMTCKVFRDTNPVQKTGTGKFMYQVALSQHPRHVYCMVDGSVLVEADKELENVLGKLKNLWVMRQSVPVEV
;
A
#
# COMPACT_ATOMS: atom_id res chain seq x y z
N MET A 1 -12.08 -16.03 9.05
CA MET A 1 -12.59 -14.69 8.70
C MET A 1 -12.25 -13.76 9.84
N GLY A 2 -11.46 -12.72 9.59
CA GLY A 2 -11.05 -11.75 10.61
C GLY A 2 -11.29 -10.34 10.09
N VAL A 3 -11.67 -9.44 10.99
CA VAL A 3 -11.70 -8.00 10.68
C VAL A 3 -10.25 -7.52 10.71
N THR A 4 -9.78 -6.95 9.61
CA THR A 4 -8.45 -6.34 9.53
C THR A 4 -8.58 -4.83 9.59
N CYS A 5 -7.78 -4.19 10.43
CA CYS A 5 -7.68 -2.73 10.51
C CYS A 5 -6.29 -2.27 10.08
N VAL A 6 -6.22 -1.12 9.41
CA VAL A 6 -4.97 -0.44 9.07
C VAL A 6 -4.96 0.88 9.80
N ILE A 7 -3.93 1.12 10.60
CA ILE A 7 -3.75 2.34 11.38
C ILE A 7 -2.49 3.04 10.87
N ARG A 8 -2.63 4.30 10.46
CA ARG A 8 -1.50 5.15 10.10
C ARG A 8 -1.21 6.12 11.24
N TRP A 9 -0.05 5.97 11.86
CA TRP A 9 0.41 6.91 12.88
C TRP A 9 1.08 8.12 12.22
N VAL A 10 0.52 9.31 12.43
CA VAL A 10 1.05 10.57 11.90
C VAL A 10 1.29 11.52 13.06
N ASP A 11 2.37 11.29 13.81
CA ASP A 11 2.80 12.13 14.92
C ASP A 11 4.07 12.90 14.52
N ALA A 12 4.17 14.16 14.95
CA ALA A 12 5.33 15.01 14.78
C ALA A 12 6.59 14.42 15.46
N LYS A 13 6.43 13.61 16.50
CA LYS A 13 7.54 12.94 17.20
C LYS A 13 8.03 11.68 16.49
N GLY A 14 7.30 11.14 15.50
CA GLY A 14 7.75 10.04 14.65
C GLY A 14 8.08 8.72 15.38
N MET A 15 9.26 8.16 15.09
CA MET A 15 9.70 6.83 15.54
C MET A 15 9.76 6.63 17.07
N PRO A 16 10.22 7.59 17.91
CA PRO A 16 10.21 7.46 19.37
C PRO A 16 8.86 7.05 19.99
N THR A 17 7.76 7.64 19.50
CA THR A 17 6.41 7.30 19.97
C THR A 17 6.07 5.86 19.57
N PHE A 18 6.41 5.46 18.35
CA PHE A 18 6.21 4.10 17.86
C PHE A 18 7.00 3.06 18.67
N SER A 19 8.28 3.31 18.96
CA SER A 19 9.10 2.44 19.79
C SER A 19 8.51 2.24 21.19
N SER A 20 7.93 3.30 21.77
CA SER A 20 7.28 3.24 23.09
C SER A 20 6.03 2.34 23.06
N ILE A 21 5.27 2.36 21.96
CA ILE A 21 4.11 1.48 21.76
C ILE A 21 4.59 0.02 21.64
N VAL A 22 5.61 -0.24 20.82
CA VAL A 22 6.18 -1.60 20.65
C VAL A 22 6.66 -2.16 21.99
N ASP A 23 7.35 -1.35 22.79
CA ASP A 23 7.81 -1.70 24.13
C ASP A 23 6.65 -2.07 25.06
N ASN A 24 5.61 -1.25 25.11
CA ASN A 24 4.44 -1.50 25.96
C ASN A 24 3.69 -2.76 25.53
N VAL A 25 3.52 -3.00 24.23
CA VAL A 25 2.87 -4.22 23.71
C VAL A 25 3.68 -5.47 24.08
N THR A 26 5.01 -5.40 23.95
CA THR A 26 5.88 -6.53 24.25
C THR A 26 5.94 -6.82 25.76
N LYS A 27 6.09 -5.78 26.58
CA LYS A 27 6.28 -5.89 28.04
C LYS A 27 4.98 -6.14 28.79
N LEU A 28 3.91 -5.43 28.46
CA LEU A 28 2.65 -5.45 29.22
C LEU A 28 1.62 -6.43 28.66
N LEU A 29 1.64 -6.65 27.34
CA LEU A 29 0.65 -7.50 26.66
C LEU A 29 1.23 -8.83 26.19
N HIS A 30 2.44 -9.18 26.63
CA HIS A 30 3.17 -10.38 26.23
C HIS A 30 3.27 -10.54 24.70
N GLY A 31 3.35 -9.42 23.98
CA GLY A 31 3.54 -9.39 22.54
C GLY A 31 4.82 -10.12 22.13
N ARG A 32 4.81 -10.73 20.95
CA ARG A 32 5.97 -11.40 20.35
C ARG A 32 6.24 -10.83 18.97
N HIS A 33 7.52 -10.73 18.60
CA HIS A 33 7.91 -10.35 17.26
C HIS A 33 7.59 -11.49 16.27
N ALA A 34 6.72 -11.21 15.30
CA ALA A 34 6.27 -12.18 14.30
C ALA A 34 7.18 -12.26 13.05
N GLY A 35 8.33 -11.57 13.07
CA GLY A 35 9.26 -11.46 11.94
C GLY A 35 9.20 -10.09 11.26
N ARG A 36 9.97 -9.95 10.18
CA ARG A 36 10.00 -8.72 9.38
C ARG A 36 8.78 -8.67 8.48
N TRP A 37 8.15 -7.50 8.41
CA TRP A 37 7.03 -7.26 7.53
C TRP A 37 7.32 -6.06 6.67
N ASN A 38 7.15 -6.21 5.37
CA ASN A 38 7.24 -5.10 4.43
C ASN A 38 6.07 -5.08 3.44
N MET A 39 5.79 -3.87 2.98
CA MET A 39 4.74 -3.57 2.02
C MET A 39 5.23 -2.46 1.08
N THR A 40 4.83 -2.50 -0.17
CA THR A 40 5.04 -1.38 -1.10
C THR A 40 3.69 -0.87 -1.59
N CYS A 41 3.47 0.44 -1.42
CA CYS A 41 2.29 1.13 -1.93
C CYS A 41 2.67 2.03 -3.11
N LYS A 42 2.15 1.72 -4.29
CA LYS A 42 2.33 2.52 -5.51
C LYS A 42 1.03 3.23 -5.85
N VAL A 43 1.12 4.48 -6.28
CA VAL A 43 -0.02 5.27 -6.75
C VAL A 43 0.20 5.61 -8.21
N PHE A 44 -0.77 5.24 -9.04
CA PHE A 44 -0.81 5.56 -10.45
C PHE A 44 -1.95 6.54 -10.72
N ARG A 45 -1.74 7.43 -11.68
CA ARG A 45 -2.73 8.38 -12.15
C ARG A 45 -3.00 8.16 -13.63
N ASP A 46 -4.28 8.18 -13.97
CA ASP A 46 -4.74 8.16 -15.35
C ASP A 46 -4.21 9.38 -16.13
N THR A 47 -3.72 9.12 -17.33
CA THR A 47 -3.22 10.15 -18.26
C THR A 47 -4.30 10.71 -19.19
N ASN A 48 -5.42 9.99 -19.37
CA ASN A 48 -6.50 10.37 -20.28
C ASN A 48 -7.84 10.34 -19.53
N PRO A 49 -8.22 11.42 -18.83
CA PRO A 49 -9.53 11.49 -18.21
C PRO A 49 -10.61 11.42 -19.31
N VAL A 50 -11.43 10.37 -19.29
CA VAL A 50 -12.54 10.13 -20.23
C VAL A 50 -13.53 11.32 -20.27
N GLN A 51 -13.54 12.15 -19.22
CA GLN A 51 -14.27 13.42 -19.17
C GLN A 51 -13.28 14.56 -18.96
N LYS A 52 -13.21 15.51 -19.90
CA LYS A 52 -12.31 16.69 -19.90
C LYS A 52 -12.51 17.64 -18.70
N THR A 53 -13.43 17.33 -17.79
CA THR A 53 -13.79 18.10 -16.59
C THR A 53 -13.49 17.38 -15.27
N GLY A 54 -13.04 16.13 -15.31
CA GLY A 54 -12.80 15.32 -14.12
C GLY A 54 -11.33 15.23 -13.72
N THR A 55 -11.05 15.26 -12.41
CA THR A 55 -9.76 14.79 -11.89
C THR A 55 -9.60 13.32 -12.26
N GLY A 56 -8.69 13.00 -13.19
CA GLY A 56 -8.46 11.63 -13.68
C GLY A 56 -8.31 10.58 -12.56
N LYS A 57 -8.63 9.32 -12.87
CA LYS A 57 -8.73 8.25 -11.87
C LYS A 57 -7.39 7.92 -11.22
N PHE A 58 -7.44 7.48 -9.98
CA PHE A 58 -6.30 6.92 -9.26
C PHE A 58 -6.40 5.41 -9.16
N MET A 59 -5.25 4.76 -9.33
CA MET A 59 -5.06 3.35 -9.01
C MET A 59 -4.03 3.25 -7.89
N TYR A 60 -4.43 2.61 -6.80
CA TYR A 60 -3.57 2.25 -5.68
C TYR A 60 -3.17 0.80 -5.83
N GLN A 61 -1.87 0.51 -5.82
CA GLN A 61 -1.37 -0.85 -5.87
C GLN A 61 -0.61 -1.14 -4.57
N VAL A 62 -0.93 -2.26 -3.94
CA VAL A 62 -0.29 -2.75 -2.71
C VAL A 62 0.35 -4.10 -3.00
N ALA A 63 1.63 -4.23 -2.66
CA ALA A 63 2.36 -5.50 -2.67
C ALA A 63 2.81 -5.84 -1.25
N LEU A 64 2.55 -7.07 -0.80
CA LEU A 64 2.88 -7.56 0.55
C LEU A 64 4.01 -8.59 0.48
N SER A 65 4.99 -8.50 1.39
CA SER A 65 6.05 -9.52 1.52
C SER A 65 5.55 -10.93 1.76
N GLN A 66 4.44 -11.07 2.48
CA GLN A 66 3.81 -12.35 2.82
C GLN A 66 3.22 -13.05 1.58
N HIS A 67 2.86 -12.28 0.55
CA HIS A 67 2.28 -12.76 -0.70
C HIS A 67 3.09 -12.24 -1.87
N PRO A 68 4.36 -12.68 -2.04
CA PRO A 68 5.29 -12.06 -2.98
C PRO A 68 4.92 -12.26 -4.45
N ARG A 69 3.96 -13.16 -4.74
CA ARG A 69 3.43 -13.44 -6.08
C ARG A 69 2.23 -12.58 -6.43
N HIS A 70 1.59 -11.94 -5.46
CA HIS A 70 0.36 -11.19 -5.66
C HIS A 70 0.55 -9.70 -5.45
N VAL A 71 -0.27 -8.93 -6.15
CA VAL A 71 -0.47 -7.51 -5.97
C VAL A 71 -1.97 -7.22 -5.91
N TYR A 72 -2.33 -6.22 -5.12
CA TYR A 72 -3.72 -5.81 -4.92
C TYR A 72 -3.87 -4.40 -5.48
N CYS A 73 -4.76 -4.22 -6.43
CA CYS A 73 -5.03 -2.94 -7.08
C CYS A 73 -6.43 -2.45 -6.69
N MET A 74 -6.53 -1.19 -6.28
CA MET A 74 -7.78 -0.49 -6.07
C MET A 74 -7.89 0.67 -7.05
N VAL A 75 -8.93 0.67 -7.89
CA VAL A 75 -9.20 1.75 -8.84
C VAL A 75 -10.40 2.55 -8.37
N ASP A 76 -10.22 3.86 -8.25
CA ASP A 76 -11.29 4.83 -7.96
C ASP A 76 -12.15 4.46 -6.73
N GLY A 77 -11.51 3.85 -5.72
CA GLY A 77 -12.15 3.46 -4.45
C GLY A 77 -13.21 2.36 -4.52
N SER A 78 -13.46 1.78 -5.70
CA SER A 78 -14.63 0.91 -5.93
C SER A 78 -14.27 -0.46 -6.52
N VAL A 79 -13.18 -0.55 -7.29
CA VAL A 79 -12.78 -1.81 -7.93
C VAL A 79 -11.52 -2.33 -7.26
N LEU A 80 -11.62 -3.49 -6.60
CA LEU A 80 -10.48 -4.23 -6.06
C LEU A 80 -10.13 -5.38 -7.00
N VAL A 81 -8.86 -5.48 -7.37
CA VAL A 81 -8.33 -6.54 -8.24
C VAL A 81 -7.14 -7.17 -7.54
N GLU A 82 -7.23 -8.47 -7.30
CA GLU A 82 -6.07 -9.30 -6.98
C GLU A 82 -5.48 -9.82 -8.29
N ALA A 83 -4.18 -9.64 -8.47
CA ALA A 83 -3.48 -10.06 -9.67
C ALA A 83 -2.10 -10.60 -9.32
N ASP A 84 -1.52 -11.35 -10.25
CA ASP A 84 -0.13 -11.76 -10.12
C ASP A 84 0.83 -10.60 -10.36
N LYS A 85 2.05 -10.74 -9.85
CA LYS A 85 3.08 -9.71 -9.88
C LYS A 85 3.49 -9.29 -11.30
N GLU A 86 3.23 -10.11 -12.32
CA GLU A 86 3.39 -9.71 -13.72
C GLU A 86 2.59 -8.46 -14.09
N LEU A 87 1.51 -8.14 -13.37
CA LEU A 87 0.76 -6.89 -13.57
C LEU A 87 1.65 -5.65 -13.45
N GLU A 88 2.66 -5.66 -12.59
CA GLU A 88 3.61 -4.53 -12.47
C GLU A 88 4.35 -4.28 -13.79
N ASN A 89 4.71 -5.35 -14.50
CA ASN A 89 5.38 -5.26 -15.80
C ASN A 89 4.41 -4.73 -16.87
N VAL A 90 3.15 -5.13 -16.81
CA VAL A 90 2.09 -4.62 -17.69
C VAL A 90 1.88 -3.12 -17.47
N LEU A 91 1.74 -2.68 -16.22
CA LEU A 91 1.63 -1.26 -15.86
C LEU A 91 2.88 -0.46 -16.30
N GLY A 92 4.06 -1.07 -16.21
CA GLY A 92 5.30 -0.49 -16.72
C GLY A 92 5.33 -0.26 -18.23
N LYS A 93 4.56 -1.04 -19.01
CA LYS A 93 4.40 -0.87 -20.46
C LYS A 93 3.27 0.10 -20.82
N LEU A 94 2.22 0.19 -19.99
CA LEU A 94 1.04 1.02 -20.20
C LEU A 94 1.20 2.47 -19.69
N LYS A 95 2.39 3.07 -19.83
CA LYS A 95 2.69 4.43 -19.34
C LYS A 95 1.86 5.52 -20.03
N ASN A 96 1.30 5.22 -21.19
CA ASN A 96 0.39 6.10 -21.93
C ASN A 96 -1.02 6.12 -21.33
N LEU A 97 -1.37 5.18 -20.44
CA LEU A 97 -2.65 5.11 -19.73
C LEU A 97 -2.49 5.40 -18.23
N TRP A 98 -1.44 4.85 -17.62
CA TRP A 98 -1.18 4.94 -16.19
C TRP A 98 0.22 5.44 -15.93
N VAL A 99 0.33 6.57 -15.24
CA VAL A 99 1.62 7.12 -14.82
C VAL A 99 1.78 6.95 -13.32
N MET A 100 2.84 6.26 -12.92
CA MET A 100 3.22 6.16 -11.50
C MET A 100 3.58 7.56 -10.98
N ARG A 101 2.92 7.97 -9.89
CA ARG A 101 3.14 9.26 -9.23
C ARG A 101 3.92 9.13 -7.94
N GLN A 102 3.66 8.07 -7.19
CA GLN A 102 4.32 7.82 -5.91
C GLN A 102 4.57 6.33 -5.72
N SER A 103 5.66 6.02 -5.04
CA SER A 103 6.00 4.68 -4.58
C SER A 103 6.54 4.82 -3.17
N VAL A 104 5.81 4.26 -2.19
CA VAL A 104 6.15 4.34 -0.78
C VAL A 104 6.45 2.94 -0.28
N PRO A 105 7.73 2.61 -0.03
CA PRO A 105 8.07 1.40 0.71
C PRO A 105 7.73 1.59 2.20
N VAL A 106 7.18 0.55 2.81
CA VAL A 106 6.94 0.45 4.25
C VAL A 106 7.70 -0.77 4.73
N GLU A 107 8.74 -0.53 5.54
CA GLU A 107 9.57 -1.57 6.14
C GLU A 107 9.48 -1.46 7.66
N VAL A 108 9.21 -2.59 8.32
CA VAL A 108 9.13 -2.73 9.79
C VAL A 108 10.08 -3.83 10.26
#